data_AF-A0A4Q1BEH9-F1
#
_entry.id   AF-A0A4Q1BEH9-F1
#
_cell.length_a   1.000
_cell.length_b   1.000
_cell.length_c   1.000
_cell.angle_alpha   90.00
_cell.angle_beta   90.00
_cell.angle_gamma   90.00
#
_symmetry.space_group_name_H-M   'P 1'
#
loop_
_entity.id
_entity.type
_entity.pdbx_description
1 polymer ?
#
loop_
_entity_poly.entity_id
_entity_poly.type
_entity_poly.pdbx_seq_one_letter_code
_entity_poly.pdbx_strand_id
1 'polypeptide(L)'
;MTCLLLARRASANLGANRPASSYRDLQEAEKIPTKSDCVQDVQKEIVYHKAKAAYRMGLWRHADMLAQHAFDTGTRKASAILNKLDVRLEEGLGNYDWNALFDRYVAGRRLDVANYVGPVRVVRVPGKHRSLVLTSDVYAGTLLLVEKALIHASRSERSSSQPSRLDPVSGDVKEDARVIATRKAVQLLIDEPRLKKIWDTLFPSVNPESAVLELSETERLEALHEPVSLDMHSICTKLAINSFGLSPITAKGFHSPPMRKDGEVDKDTAIWPTVSMMNHSCLPNTVHVAWGDVAVVRALYDMSAGTELTISYFSRDQPYETRAAKAKQYLFTCDCNLCAADRMDESIRRGKLMEKFDMAKQASRNILLSPRWAPGWMDRNKRFRKEMEMFRMEIERTYAPGRLIRLELARVLRLMSEHYNDTTDHRNVADINKAIELEIEALECSGAVVSTPEQSAIHGRTIERLGPQTDEQIMATLRIMGMHASLAMSVPSPVSETGQEFLQVDETPMNENEERSHHWYDTACWIHELMYGGGSRLREVRYGSEVERQLGFDGMMERSAEHDEDEEGEEDEEDEDTESEDDEDDSDSEDDWDAWDDGVR
;
A
#
# COMPACT_ATOMS: atom_id res chain seq x y z
N MET A 1 -16.89 -39.64 -24.30
CA MET A 1 -16.88 -38.41 -25.12
C MET A 1 -17.42 -37.21 -24.35
N THR A 2 -18.63 -37.25 -23.77
CA THR A 2 -19.20 -36.11 -23.01
C THR A 2 -18.34 -35.67 -21.81
N CYS A 3 -17.83 -36.60 -21.00
CA CYS A 3 -16.94 -36.29 -19.87
C CYS A 3 -15.67 -35.54 -20.33
N LEU A 4 -14.99 -36.01 -21.39
CA LEU A 4 -13.82 -35.34 -21.96
C LEU A 4 -14.13 -33.94 -22.52
N LEU A 5 -15.31 -33.75 -23.14
CA LEU A 5 -15.73 -32.43 -23.63
C LEU A 5 -15.94 -31.43 -22.49
N LEU A 6 -16.56 -31.87 -21.38
CA LEU A 6 -16.73 -31.05 -20.19
C LEU A 6 -15.38 -30.69 -19.55
N ALA A 7 -14.46 -31.66 -19.43
CA ALA A 7 -13.13 -31.40 -18.91
C ALA A 7 -12.34 -30.38 -19.76
N ARG A 8 -12.40 -30.50 -21.10
CA ARG A 8 -11.78 -29.51 -22.01
C ARG A 8 -12.43 -28.13 -21.88
N ARG A 9 -13.76 -28.06 -21.77
CA ARG A 9 -14.47 -26.79 -21.54
C ARG A 9 -14.10 -26.18 -20.19
N ALA A 10 -13.90 -27.01 -19.16
CA ALA A 10 -13.44 -26.57 -17.86
C ALA A 10 -12.05 -25.90 -17.93
N SER A 11 -11.10 -26.48 -18.67
CA SER A 11 -9.78 -25.88 -18.90
C SER A 11 -9.88 -24.55 -19.63
N ALA A 12 -10.69 -24.47 -20.70
CA ALA A 12 -10.92 -23.23 -21.42
C ALA A 12 -11.57 -22.14 -20.54
N ASN A 13 -12.46 -22.54 -19.62
CA ASN A 13 -13.04 -21.63 -18.64
C ASN A 13 -12.01 -21.14 -17.63
N LEU A 14 -11.11 -22.01 -17.16
CA LEU A 14 -10.06 -21.64 -16.22
C LEU A 14 -9.08 -20.62 -16.84
N GLY A 15 -8.60 -20.87 -18.06
CA GLY A 15 -7.73 -19.94 -18.80
C GLY A 15 -8.43 -18.60 -19.14
N ALA A 16 -9.76 -18.62 -19.31
CA ALA A 16 -10.56 -17.40 -19.45
C ALA A 16 -10.87 -16.68 -18.12
N ASN A 17 -10.26 -17.09 -17.01
CA ASN A 17 -10.51 -16.59 -15.65
C ASN A 17 -11.99 -16.70 -15.23
N ARG A 18 -12.61 -17.85 -15.53
CA ARG A 18 -13.97 -18.25 -15.12
C ARG A 18 -13.92 -19.54 -14.28
N PRO A 19 -13.28 -19.49 -13.09
CA PRO A 19 -13.02 -20.69 -12.31
C PRO A 19 -14.29 -21.36 -11.79
N ALA A 20 -15.37 -20.62 -11.52
CA ALA A 20 -16.62 -21.20 -11.06
C ALA A 20 -17.34 -21.96 -12.19
N SER A 21 -17.30 -21.47 -13.44
CA SER A 21 -17.75 -22.23 -14.61
C SER A 21 -16.90 -23.48 -14.84
N SER A 22 -15.58 -23.38 -14.66
CA SER A 22 -14.68 -24.53 -14.72
C SER A 22 -15.08 -25.60 -13.69
N TYR A 23 -15.33 -25.18 -12.45
CA TYR A 23 -15.74 -26.06 -11.37
C TYR A 23 -17.09 -26.75 -11.66
N ARG A 24 -18.10 -26.02 -12.15
CA ARG A 24 -19.39 -26.60 -12.56
C ARG A 24 -19.25 -27.65 -13.65
N ASP A 25 -18.43 -27.37 -14.67
CA ASP A 25 -18.18 -28.31 -15.76
C ASP A 25 -17.57 -29.62 -15.25
N LEU A 26 -16.64 -29.53 -14.30
CA LEU A 26 -16.00 -30.68 -13.67
C LEU A 26 -16.96 -31.44 -12.74
N GLN A 27 -17.86 -30.75 -12.03
CA GLN A 27 -18.92 -31.40 -11.25
C GLN A 27 -19.88 -32.19 -12.13
N GLU A 28 -20.23 -31.69 -13.31
CA GLU A 28 -21.06 -32.43 -14.27
C GLU A 28 -20.28 -33.60 -14.91
N ALA A 29 -18.98 -33.42 -15.18
CA ALA A 29 -18.13 -34.48 -15.71
C ALA A 29 -18.03 -35.68 -14.74
N GLU A 30 -17.88 -35.39 -13.44
CA GLU A 30 -17.79 -36.37 -12.36
C GLU A 30 -19.04 -37.24 -12.20
N LYS A 31 -20.23 -36.72 -12.55
CA LYS A 31 -21.50 -37.47 -12.47
C LYS A 31 -21.67 -38.50 -13.58
N ILE A 32 -20.84 -38.48 -14.62
CA ILE A 32 -21.00 -39.34 -15.80
C ILE A 32 -20.36 -40.71 -15.50
N PRO A 33 -21.13 -41.82 -15.40
CA PRO A 33 -20.57 -43.12 -15.10
C PRO A 33 -19.76 -43.65 -16.28
N THR A 34 -18.53 -44.09 -16.00
CA THR A 34 -17.56 -44.51 -17.00
C THR A 34 -17.19 -45.98 -16.78
N LYS A 35 -17.26 -46.78 -17.86
CA LYS A 35 -17.24 -48.26 -17.80
C LYS A 35 -15.86 -48.89 -18.12
N SER A 36 -14.78 -48.11 -18.12
CA SER A 36 -13.46 -48.54 -18.64
C SER A 36 -12.30 -48.10 -17.72
N ASP A 37 -11.26 -48.93 -17.62
CA ASP A 37 -10.07 -48.70 -16.77
C ASP A 37 -9.27 -47.45 -17.18
N CYS A 38 -9.25 -47.08 -18.47
CA CYS A 38 -8.64 -45.84 -18.97
C CYS A 38 -9.31 -44.54 -18.43
N VAL A 39 -10.36 -44.67 -17.62
CA VAL A 39 -11.17 -43.56 -17.10
C VAL A 39 -11.01 -43.36 -15.59
N GLN A 40 -10.38 -44.30 -14.86
CA GLN A 40 -10.00 -44.05 -13.47
C GLN A 40 -8.99 -42.90 -13.37
N ASP A 41 -8.05 -42.81 -14.33
CA ASP A 41 -7.08 -41.71 -14.39
C ASP A 41 -7.76 -40.38 -14.75
N VAL A 42 -8.75 -40.39 -15.65
CA VAL A 42 -9.56 -39.20 -15.96
C VAL A 42 -10.32 -38.71 -14.73
N GLN A 43 -10.84 -39.62 -13.91
CA GLN A 43 -11.56 -39.25 -12.68
C GLN A 43 -10.62 -38.63 -11.64
N LYS A 44 -9.39 -39.13 -11.49
CA LYS A 44 -8.36 -38.54 -10.63
C LYS A 44 -7.96 -37.14 -11.11
N GLU A 45 -7.82 -36.96 -12.42
CA GLU A 45 -7.55 -35.66 -13.05
C GLU A 45 -8.69 -34.66 -12.83
N ILE A 46 -9.96 -35.10 -12.88
CA ILE A 46 -11.11 -34.24 -12.58
C ILE A 46 -11.03 -33.65 -11.16
N VAL A 47 -10.68 -34.47 -10.14
CA VAL A 47 -10.54 -33.98 -8.76
C VAL A 47 -9.42 -32.94 -8.66
N TYR A 48 -8.26 -33.22 -9.26
CA TYR A 48 -7.14 -32.27 -9.31
C TYR A 48 -7.53 -30.94 -9.97
N HIS A 49 -8.23 -30.98 -11.11
CA HIS A 49 -8.71 -29.78 -11.77
C HIS A 49 -9.78 -29.04 -10.98
N LYS A 50 -10.63 -29.75 -10.22
CA LYS A 50 -11.58 -29.12 -9.28
C LYS A 50 -10.82 -28.39 -8.17
N ALA A 51 -9.72 -28.97 -7.66
CA ALA A 51 -8.86 -28.30 -6.69
C ALA A 51 -8.26 -27.01 -7.28
N LYS A 52 -7.75 -27.04 -8.52
CA LYS A 52 -7.27 -25.82 -9.23
C LYS A 52 -8.37 -24.75 -9.35
N ALA A 53 -9.58 -25.16 -9.74
CA ALA A 53 -10.69 -24.22 -9.89
C ALA A 53 -11.12 -23.63 -8.54
N ALA A 54 -11.23 -24.46 -7.50
CA ALA A 54 -11.54 -24.02 -6.13
C ALA A 54 -10.45 -23.07 -5.58
N TYR A 55 -9.17 -23.36 -5.84
CA TYR A 55 -8.04 -22.50 -5.49
C TYR A 55 -8.19 -21.12 -6.17
N ARG A 56 -8.48 -21.07 -7.47
CA ARG A 56 -8.68 -19.81 -8.21
C ARG A 56 -9.91 -19.02 -7.75
N MET A 57 -10.89 -19.67 -7.14
CA MET A 57 -12.03 -19.01 -6.49
C MET A 57 -11.70 -18.49 -5.08
N GLY A 58 -10.54 -18.85 -4.51
CA GLY A 58 -10.21 -18.57 -3.12
C GLY A 58 -11.03 -19.37 -2.11
N LEU A 59 -11.40 -20.60 -2.47
CA LEU A 59 -12.04 -21.57 -1.57
C LEU A 59 -10.95 -22.45 -0.95
N TRP A 60 -10.11 -21.88 -0.09
CA TRP A 60 -8.86 -22.48 0.37
C TRP A 60 -9.06 -23.84 1.06
N ARG A 61 -10.01 -23.95 1.99
CA ARG A 61 -10.23 -25.21 2.74
C ARG A 61 -10.80 -26.31 1.85
N HIS A 62 -11.71 -25.94 0.94
CA HIS A 62 -12.28 -26.87 -0.01
C HIS A 62 -11.27 -27.29 -1.09
N ALA A 63 -10.43 -26.36 -1.55
CA ALA A 63 -9.34 -26.66 -2.48
C ALA A 63 -8.32 -27.61 -1.85
N ASP A 64 -8.00 -27.42 -0.57
CA ASP A 64 -7.11 -28.29 0.21
C ASP A 64 -7.64 -29.72 0.31
N MET A 65 -8.90 -29.88 0.74
CA MET A 65 -9.57 -31.18 0.77
C MET A 65 -9.51 -31.90 -0.59
N LEU A 66 -9.78 -31.19 -1.69
CA LEU A 66 -9.74 -31.75 -3.04
C LEU A 66 -8.30 -32.08 -3.49
N ALA A 67 -7.34 -31.22 -3.20
CA ALA A 67 -5.94 -31.41 -3.56
C ALA A 67 -5.33 -32.59 -2.80
N GLN A 68 -5.63 -32.72 -1.51
CA GLN A 68 -5.20 -33.84 -0.67
C GLN A 68 -5.80 -35.15 -1.19
N HIS A 69 -7.10 -35.18 -1.48
CA HIS A 69 -7.74 -36.36 -2.06
C HIS A 69 -7.12 -36.72 -3.43
N ALA A 70 -6.81 -35.73 -4.28
CA ALA A 70 -6.12 -35.98 -5.54
C ALA A 70 -4.71 -36.56 -5.32
N PHE A 71 -3.96 -36.05 -4.34
CA PHE A 71 -2.64 -36.54 -3.99
C PHE A 71 -2.68 -37.99 -3.48
N ASP A 72 -3.57 -38.28 -2.53
CA ASP A 72 -3.76 -39.60 -1.92
C ASP A 72 -4.21 -40.66 -2.93
N THR A 73 -4.95 -40.25 -3.97
CA THR A 73 -5.40 -41.14 -5.05
C THR A 73 -4.37 -41.30 -6.20
N GLY A 74 -3.19 -40.68 -6.07
CA GLY A 74 -2.03 -40.91 -6.92
C GLY A 74 -1.63 -39.75 -7.83
N THR A 75 -2.33 -38.61 -7.79
CA THR A 75 -1.99 -37.43 -8.60
C THR A 75 -0.87 -36.61 -7.95
N ARG A 76 0.38 -37.06 -8.11
CA ARG A 76 1.57 -36.45 -7.45
C ARG A 76 1.72 -34.95 -7.68
N LYS A 77 1.33 -34.44 -8.85
CA LYS A 77 1.35 -33.00 -9.18
C LYS A 77 0.42 -32.14 -8.31
N ALA A 78 -0.47 -32.75 -7.52
CA ALA A 78 -1.27 -32.03 -6.53
C ALA A 78 -0.42 -31.44 -5.37
N SER A 79 0.78 -31.97 -5.12
CA SER A 79 1.73 -31.43 -4.13
C SER A 79 2.03 -29.95 -4.32
N ALA A 80 2.19 -29.49 -5.56
CA ALA A 80 2.44 -28.08 -5.87
C ALA A 80 1.27 -27.16 -5.46
N ILE A 81 0.03 -27.66 -5.48
CA ILE A 81 -1.14 -26.91 -5.01
C ILE A 81 -1.21 -26.93 -3.48
N LEU A 82 -0.93 -28.07 -2.86
CA LEU A 82 -0.89 -28.21 -1.40
C LEU A 82 0.11 -27.24 -0.77
N ASN A 83 1.34 -27.19 -1.29
CA ASN A 83 2.36 -26.23 -0.82
C ASN A 83 1.89 -24.77 -0.91
N LYS A 84 1.14 -24.41 -1.95
CA LYS A 84 0.57 -23.07 -2.09
C LYS A 84 -0.56 -22.84 -1.08
N LEU A 85 -1.39 -23.84 -0.84
CA LEU A 85 -2.52 -23.78 0.08
C LEU A 85 -2.07 -23.64 1.53
N ASP A 86 -1.00 -24.31 1.94
CA ASP A 86 -0.40 -24.12 3.27
C ASP A 86 -0.11 -22.64 3.52
N VAL A 87 0.50 -21.96 2.53
CA VAL A 87 0.74 -20.52 2.61
C VAL A 87 -0.57 -19.72 2.64
N ARG A 88 -1.56 -20.03 1.79
CA ARG A 88 -2.87 -19.32 1.78
C ARG A 88 -3.63 -19.46 3.11
N LEU A 89 -3.50 -20.60 3.79
CA LEU A 89 -4.14 -20.85 5.08
C LEU A 89 -3.50 -20.05 6.20
N GLU A 90 -2.16 -19.96 6.23
CA GLU A 90 -1.42 -19.08 7.17
C GLU A 90 -1.72 -17.61 6.93
N GLU A 91 -1.76 -17.17 5.68
CA GLU A 91 -2.16 -15.82 5.30
C GLU A 91 -3.58 -15.50 5.80
N GLY A 92 -4.51 -16.47 5.74
CA GLY A 92 -5.86 -16.34 6.30
C GLY A 92 -5.90 -16.09 7.82
N LEU A 93 -4.82 -16.38 8.52
CA LEU A 93 -4.63 -16.08 9.95
C LEU A 93 -3.91 -14.76 10.21
N GLY A 94 -3.46 -14.07 9.16
CA GLY A 94 -2.71 -12.82 9.25
C GLY A 94 -1.20 -13.00 9.16
N ASN A 95 -0.71 -14.23 8.92
CA ASN A 95 0.71 -14.54 8.83
C ASN A 95 1.16 -14.40 7.36
N TYR A 96 1.78 -13.27 7.05
CA TYR A 96 2.26 -12.95 5.70
C TYR A 96 3.78 -12.83 5.67
N ASP A 97 4.41 -13.44 4.67
CA ASP A 97 5.77 -13.11 4.27
C ASP A 97 5.75 -11.83 3.42
N TRP A 98 5.76 -10.69 4.10
CA TRP A 98 5.71 -9.37 3.49
C TRP A 98 6.88 -9.11 2.53
N ASN A 99 8.05 -9.66 2.82
CA ASN A 99 9.24 -9.47 2.02
C ASN A 99 9.12 -10.22 0.70
N ALA A 100 8.76 -11.51 0.72
CA ALA A 100 8.53 -12.25 -0.51
C ALA A 100 7.36 -11.68 -1.34
N LEU A 101 6.32 -11.16 -0.68
CA LEU A 101 5.23 -10.46 -1.38
C LEU A 101 5.72 -9.18 -2.06
N PHE A 102 6.58 -8.41 -1.41
CA PHE A 102 7.12 -7.20 -2.00
C PHE A 102 8.04 -7.49 -3.18
N ASP A 103 8.91 -8.50 -3.07
CA ASP A 103 9.80 -8.90 -4.15
C ASP A 103 9.00 -9.28 -5.41
N ARG A 104 7.96 -10.11 -5.25
CA ARG A 104 7.04 -10.46 -6.34
C ARG A 104 6.33 -9.25 -6.92
N TYR A 105 5.91 -8.33 -6.06
CA TYR A 105 5.25 -7.09 -6.48
C TYR A 105 6.18 -6.20 -7.31
N VAL A 106 7.40 -5.96 -6.86
CA VAL A 106 8.40 -5.15 -7.56
C VAL A 106 8.82 -5.79 -8.88
N ALA A 107 8.85 -7.12 -8.95
CA ALA A 107 9.04 -7.88 -10.19
C ALA A 107 7.87 -7.75 -11.19
N GLY A 108 6.81 -7.01 -10.86
CA GLY A 108 5.64 -6.81 -11.70
C GLY A 108 4.71 -8.03 -11.77
N ARG A 109 4.92 -9.03 -10.91
CA ARG A 109 4.09 -10.23 -10.85
C ARG A 109 2.79 -9.93 -10.11
N ARG A 110 1.70 -10.54 -10.57
CA ARG A 110 0.43 -10.48 -9.84
C ARG A 110 0.55 -11.29 -8.56
N LEU A 111 0.20 -10.68 -7.43
CA LEU A 111 0.32 -11.33 -6.13
C LEU A 111 -0.72 -12.45 -5.99
N ASP A 112 -0.30 -13.63 -5.55
CA ASP A 112 -1.18 -14.74 -5.18
C ASP A 112 -1.25 -14.78 -3.65
N VAL A 113 -2.38 -14.33 -3.09
CA VAL A 113 -2.52 -13.95 -1.66
C VAL A 113 -3.95 -14.23 -1.19
N ALA A 114 -4.10 -14.76 0.02
CA ALA A 114 -5.37 -14.93 0.72
C ALA A 114 -5.78 -13.67 1.50
N ASN A 115 -7.08 -13.49 1.65
CA ASN A 115 -7.62 -12.42 2.47
C ASN A 115 -7.40 -12.69 3.96
N TYR A 116 -7.31 -11.63 4.75
CA TYR A 116 -7.32 -11.66 6.19
C TYR A 116 -8.30 -10.62 6.73
N VAL A 117 -9.09 -11.02 7.72
CA VAL A 117 -10.00 -10.16 8.46
C VAL A 117 -9.64 -10.22 9.93
N GLY A 118 -9.09 -9.13 10.45
CA GLY A 118 -8.70 -9.00 11.86
C GLY A 118 -9.89 -8.72 12.80
N PRO A 119 -9.66 -8.07 13.94
CA PRO A 119 -10.69 -7.86 14.97
C PRO A 119 -11.65 -6.72 14.59
N VAL A 120 -12.42 -6.92 13.52
CA VAL A 120 -13.35 -5.95 12.97
C VAL A 120 -14.72 -6.57 12.72
N ARG A 121 -15.76 -5.73 12.77
CA ARG A 121 -17.12 -6.12 12.37
C ARG A 121 -17.83 -4.97 11.69
N VAL A 122 -18.81 -5.30 10.86
CA VAL A 122 -19.69 -4.30 10.24
C VAL A 122 -20.73 -3.83 11.27
N VAL A 123 -20.94 -2.52 11.33
CA VAL A 123 -22.03 -1.89 12.07
C VAL A 123 -22.76 -0.89 11.21
N ARG A 124 -24.01 -0.61 11.58
CA ARG A 124 -24.73 0.54 11.05
C ARG A 124 -24.36 1.79 11.86
N VAL A 125 -23.98 2.85 11.17
CA VAL A 125 -23.70 4.16 11.78
C VAL A 125 -24.76 5.16 11.31
N PRO A 126 -25.56 5.76 12.21
CA PRO A 126 -26.54 6.78 11.84
C PRO A 126 -25.89 7.90 11.01
N GLY A 127 -26.49 8.24 9.87
CA GLY A 127 -25.97 9.27 8.95
C GLY A 127 -24.81 8.84 8.05
N LYS A 128 -24.16 7.70 8.30
CA LYS A 128 -23.03 7.18 7.50
C LYS A 128 -23.25 5.77 6.90
N HIS A 129 -24.50 5.29 6.89
CA HIS A 129 -24.86 3.94 6.43
C HIS A 129 -24.22 2.83 7.26
N ARG A 130 -23.15 2.20 6.76
CA ARG A 130 -22.41 1.12 7.42
C ARG A 130 -20.98 1.59 7.69
N SER A 131 -20.32 0.96 8.64
CA SER A 131 -18.91 1.19 8.93
C SER A 131 -18.27 -0.07 9.50
N LEU A 132 -16.94 -0.12 9.49
CA LEU A 132 -16.19 -1.09 10.25
C LEU A 132 -15.87 -0.53 11.63
N VAL A 133 -16.04 -1.34 12.67
CA VAL A 133 -15.60 -1.03 14.02
C VAL A 133 -14.75 -2.16 14.57
N LEU A 134 -13.87 -1.82 15.50
CA LEU A 134 -13.08 -2.81 16.23
C LEU A 134 -13.94 -3.69 17.14
N THR A 135 -13.56 -4.96 17.27
CA THR A 135 -14.15 -5.91 18.23
C THR A 135 -13.31 -6.08 19.50
N SER A 136 -12.03 -5.73 19.46
CA SER A 136 -11.11 -5.71 20.59
C SER A 136 -10.23 -4.45 20.53
N ASP A 137 -9.50 -4.18 21.61
CA ASP A 137 -8.44 -3.16 21.60
C ASP A 137 -7.32 -3.58 20.64
N VAL A 138 -6.68 -2.61 20.00
CA VAL A 138 -5.54 -2.80 19.09
C VAL A 138 -4.49 -1.72 19.31
N TYR A 139 -3.24 -2.04 18.98
CA TYR A 139 -2.13 -1.09 19.03
C TYR A 139 -1.82 -0.53 17.64
N ALA A 140 -1.12 0.60 17.57
CA ALA A 140 -0.61 1.14 16.32
C ALA A 140 0.19 0.07 15.55
N GLY A 141 -0.05 -0.07 14.25
CA GLY A 141 0.61 -1.04 13.36
C GLY A 141 -0.12 -2.37 13.22
N THR A 142 -1.09 -2.66 14.10
CA THR A 142 -1.91 -3.88 14.04
C THR A 142 -2.50 -4.06 12.64
N LEU A 143 -2.28 -5.23 12.05
CA LEU A 143 -2.90 -5.62 10.79
C LEU A 143 -4.40 -5.83 10.99
N LEU A 144 -5.21 -5.07 10.24
CA LEU A 144 -6.67 -5.10 10.35
C LEU A 144 -7.31 -5.85 9.19
N LEU A 145 -6.84 -5.62 7.96
CA LEU A 145 -7.36 -6.28 6.77
C LEU A 145 -6.23 -6.52 5.76
N VAL A 146 -6.31 -7.64 5.08
CA VAL A 146 -5.68 -7.85 3.76
C VAL A 146 -6.77 -8.32 2.83
N GLU A 147 -7.00 -7.60 1.73
CA GLU A 147 -8.08 -7.93 0.81
C GLU A 147 -7.56 -7.94 -0.62
N LYS A 148 -7.64 -9.09 -1.29
CA LYS A 148 -7.43 -9.18 -2.73
C LYS A 148 -8.63 -8.57 -3.45
N ALA A 149 -8.36 -7.79 -4.50
CA ALA A 149 -9.38 -7.08 -5.23
C ALA A 149 -10.39 -8.05 -5.84
N LEU A 150 -11.66 -7.83 -5.53
CA LEU A 150 -12.76 -8.54 -6.17
C LEU A 150 -12.76 -8.24 -7.68
N ILE A 151 -12.49 -6.98 -8.02
CA ILE A 151 -12.30 -6.52 -9.39
C ILE A 151 -11.03 -5.68 -9.44
N HIS A 152 -10.10 -6.06 -10.31
CA HIS A 152 -8.95 -5.26 -10.70
C HIS A 152 -8.97 -5.00 -12.20
N ALA A 153 -8.76 -3.76 -12.60
CA ALA A 153 -8.73 -3.35 -13.99
C ALA A 153 -7.47 -2.52 -14.24
N SER A 154 -6.54 -3.11 -14.98
CA SER A 154 -5.32 -2.42 -15.39
C SER A 154 -5.54 -1.59 -16.65
N ARG A 155 -4.85 -0.46 -16.74
CA ARG A 155 -4.75 0.35 -17.96
C ARG A 155 -4.09 -0.43 -19.10
N SER A 156 -3.14 -1.32 -18.81
CA SER A 156 -2.43 -2.07 -19.86
C SER A 156 -3.35 -3.04 -20.61
N GLU A 157 -4.48 -3.42 -20.01
CA GLU A 157 -5.50 -4.29 -20.61
C GLU A 157 -6.39 -3.57 -21.65
N ARG A 158 -6.12 -2.30 -21.95
CA ARG A 158 -6.89 -1.53 -22.94
C ARG A 158 -6.56 -1.98 -24.35
N SER A 159 -7.60 -2.38 -25.11
CA SER A 159 -7.50 -2.56 -26.55
C SER A 159 -7.62 -1.21 -27.28
N SER A 160 -7.14 -1.16 -28.53
CA SER A 160 -7.30 0.00 -29.42
C SER A 160 -8.76 0.32 -29.79
N SER A 161 -9.71 -0.56 -29.45
CA SER A 161 -11.13 -0.50 -29.81
C SER A 161 -12.07 -0.44 -28.61
N GLN A 162 -11.63 0.10 -27.47
CA GLN A 162 -12.46 0.08 -26.26
C GLN A 162 -13.73 0.94 -26.39
N PRO A 163 -14.88 0.44 -25.90
CA PRO A 163 -16.10 1.21 -25.83
C PRO A 163 -16.00 2.26 -24.71
N SER A 164 -16.50 3.47 -24.96
CA SER A 164 -16.63 4.50 -23.94
C SER A 164 -17.80 4.17 -22.98
N ARG A 165 -17.73 4.60 -21.71
CA ARG A 165 -18.84 4.50 -20.74
C ARG A 165 -19.48 5.85 -20.48
N LEU A 166 -20.77 5.88 -20.19
CA LEU A 166 -21.40 7.05 -19.57
C LEU A 166 -21.14 7.01 -18.05
N ASP A 167 -20.63 8.10 -17.49
CA ASP A 167 -20.48 8.27 -16.05
C ASP A 167 -21.84 8.57 -15.43
N PRO A 168 -22.39 7.68 -14.58
CA PRO A 168 -23.72 7.87 -14.04
C PRO A 168 -23.80 9.02 -13.03
N VAL A 169 -22.65 9.49 -12.50
CA VAL A 169 -22.60 10.58 -11.53
C VAL A 169 -22.48 11.92 -12.24
N SER A 170 -21.57 12.04 -13.22
CA SER A 170 -21.34 13.31 -13.92
C SER A 170 -22.15 13.47 -15.22
N GLY A 171 -22.60 12.37 -15.84
CA GLY A 171 -23.23 12.37 -17.15
C GLY A 171 -22.25 12.43 -18.33
N ASP A 172 -20.94 12.39 -18.07
CA ASP A 172 -19.91 12.49 -19.12
C ASP A 172 -19.58 11.13 -19.73
N VAL A 173 -19.16 11.14 -21.00
CA VAL A 173 -18.60 9.94 -21.63
C VAL A 173 -17.12 9.82 -21.24
N LYS A 174 -16.72 8.68 -20.67
CA LYS A 174 -15.36 8.41 -20.17
C LYS A 174 -14.76 7.15 -20.79
N GLU A 175 -13.45 7.19 -21.00
CA GLU A 175 -12.61 6.09 -21.47
C GLU A 175 -11.50 5.81 -20.45
N ASP A 176 -11.93 5.32 -19.29
CA ASP A 176 -11.09 5.01 -18.13
C ASP A 176 -11.09 3.51 -17.80
N ALA A 177 -10.25 3.10 -16.84
CA ALA A 177 -10.13 1.69 -16.44
C ALA A 177 -11.44 1.09 -15.91
N ARG A 178 -12.44 1.90 -15.55
CA ARG A 178 -13.73 1.41 -15.04
C ARG A 178 -14.56 0.74 -16.13
N VAL A 179 -14.34 1.00 -17.42
CA VAL A 179 -14.97 0.24 -18.51
C VAL A 179 -14.61 -1.25 -18.40
N ILE A 180 -13.32 -1.53 -18.18
CA ILE A 180 -12.81 -2.89 -17.98
C ILE A 180 -13.37 -3.47 -16.69
N ALA A 181 -13.40 -2.67 -15.62
CA ALA A 181 -13.96 -3.08 -14.33
C ALA A 181 -15.43 -3.50 -14.45
N THR A 182 -16.25 -2.75 -15.22
CA THR A 182 -17.66 -3.10 -15.49
C THR A 182 -17.79 -4.46 -16.16
N ARG A 183 -17.01 -4.71 -17.23
CA ARG A 183 -17.01 -6.02 -17.93
C ARG A 183 -16.61 -7.15 -16.98
N LYS A 184 -15.54 -6.94 -16.21
CA LYS A 184 -15.04 -7.93 -15.23
C LYS A 184 -16.07 -8.19 -14.14
N ALA A 185 -16.77 -7.17 -13.65
CA ALA A 185 -17.81 -7.31 -12.64
C ALA A 185 -18.99 -8.14 -13.17
N VAL A 186 -19.46 -7.87 -14.39
CA VAL A 186 -20.52 -8.67 -15.02
C VAL A 186 -20.08 -10.13 -15.17
N GLN A 187 -18.86 -10.36 -15.69
CA GLN A 187 -18.35 -11.71 -15.88
C GLN A 187 -18.20 -12.47 -14.56
N LEU A 188 -17.69 -11.81 -13.52
CA LEU A 188 -17.51 -12.40 -12.19
C LEU A 188 -18.85 -12.77 -11.57
N LEU A 189 -19.83 -11.87 -11.59
CA LEU A 189 -21.12 -12.12 -10.96
C LEU A 189 -21.94 -13.19 -11.69
N ILE A 190 -21.76 -13.35 -13.01
CA ILE A 190 -22.31 -14.48 -13.78
C ILE A 190 -21.57 -15.77 -13.43
N ASP A 191 -20.25 -15.71 -13.34
CA ASP A 191 -19.44 -16.90 -13.08
C ASP A 191 -19.70 -17.45 -11.68
N GLU A 192 -19.79 -16.56 -10.69
CA GLU A 192 -20.01 -16.89 -9.28
C GLU A 192 -21.16 -16.05 -8.67
N PRO A 193 -22.42 -16.51 -8.83
CA PRO A 193 -23.63 -15.78 -8.44
C PRO A 193 -23.66 -15.28 -6.99
N ARG A 194 -23.08 -16.06 -6.06
CA ARG A 194 -23.14 -15.75 -4.62
C ARG A 194 -22.40 -14.47 -4.26
N LEU A 195 -21.37 -14.10 -5.02
CA LEU A 195 -20.64 -12.85 -4.81
C LEU A 195 -21.52 -11.60 -5.02
N LYS A 196 -22.69 -11.74 -5.65
CA LYS A 196 -23.67 -10.66 -5.72
C LYS A 196 -24.11 -10.18 -4.33
N LYS A 197 -24.16 -11.08 -3.34
CA LYS A 197 -24.49 -10.71 -1.95
C LYS A 197 -23.48 -9.70 -1.40
N ILE A 198 -22.18 -9.93 -1.61
CA ILE A 198 -21.11 -8.99 -1.27
C ILE A 198 -21.22 -7.71 -2.12
N TRP A 199 -21.42 -7.84 -3.43
CA TRP A 199 -21.56 -6.70 -4.35
C TRP A 199 -22.71 -5.75 -3.97
N ASP A 200 -23.84 -6.29 -3.51
CA ASP A 200 -24.99 -5.49 -3.09
C ASP A 200 -24.80 -4.78 -1.76
N THR A 201 -23.76 -5.15 -1.00
CA THR A 201 -23.34 -4.38 0.18
C THR A 201 -22.68 -3.07 -0.24
N LEU A 202 -22.02 -2.98 -1.40
CA LEU A 202 -21.34 -1.76 -1.87
C LEU A 202 -22.30 -0.57 -1.94
N PHE A 203 -21.78 0.64 -1.74
CA PHE A 203 -22.61 1.85 -1.74
C PHE A 203 -23.00 2.29 -3.18
N PRO A 204 -24.25 2.68 -3.47
CA PRO A 204 -25.42 2.68 -2.60
C PRO A 204 -25.89 1.24 -2.32
N SER A 205 -25.97 0.89 -1.04
CA SER A 205 -26.35 -0.46 -0.62
C SER A 205 -27.86 -0.63 -0.70
N VAL A 206 -28.29 -1.75 -1.28
CA VAL A 206 -29.72 -2.10 -1.37
C VAL A 206 -30.21 -2.69 -0.04
N ASN A 207 -29.34 -3.36 0.70
CA ASN A 207 -29.65 -3.97 1.98
C ASN A 207 -28.44 -3.87 2.93
N PRO A 208 -28.25 -2.72 3.60
CA PRO A 208 -27.09 -2.48 4.45
C PRO A 208 -27.05 -3.39 5.67
N GLU A 209 -28.18 -3.96 6.09
CA GLU A 209 -28.28 -4.88 7.23
C GLU A 209 -27.74 -6.28 6.90
N SER A 210 -27.63 -6.62 5.61
CA SER A 210 -27.07 -7.89 5.14
C SER A 210 -25.58 -7.81 4.84
N ALA A 211 -24.90 -6.72 5.23
CA ALA A 211 -23.48 -6.57 5.00
C ALA A 211 -22.69 -7.59 5.82
N VAL A 212 -22.00 -8.48 5.11
CA VAL A 212 -21.08 -9.47 5.67
C VAL A 212 -19.68 -9.20 5.14
N LEU A 213 -18.67 -9.50 5.96
CA LEU A 213 -17.27 -9.34 5.59
C LEU A 213 -16.85 -10.44 4.61
N GLU A 214 -17.27 -11.68 4.89
CA GLU A 214 -16.93 -12.85 4.10
C GLU A 214 -18.15 -13.77 3.94
N LEU A 215 -18.16 -14.54 2.85
CA LEU A 215 -19.11 -15.60 2.61
C LEU A 215 -18.43 -16.94 2.89
N SER A 216 -19.14 -17.88 3.52
CA SER A 216 -18.60 -19.22 3.72
C SER A 216 -18.38 -19.94 2.38
N GLU A 217 -17.34 -20.78 2.30
CA GLU A 217 -17.04 -21.55 1.09
C GLU A 217 -18.22 -22.44 0.68
N THR A 218 -18.90 -23.05 1.65
CA THR A 218 -20.11 -23.85 1.43
C THR A 218 -21.23 -23.03 0.80
N GLU A 219 -21.51 -21.84 1.35
CA GLU A 219 -22.53 -20.93 0.82
C GLU A 219 -22.26 -20.51 -0.63
N ARG A 220 -20.99 -20.34 -0.99
CA ARG A 220 -20.54 -19.99 -2.35
C ARG A 220 -20.70 -21.18 -3.31
N LEU A 221 -20.31 -22.38 -2.88
CA LEU A 221 -20.39 -23.62 -3.67
C LEU A 221 -21.83 -24.04 -3.98
N GLU A 222 -22.72 -23.98 -2.98
CA GLU A 222 -24.13 -24.36 -3.14
C GLU A 222 -24.86 -23.49 -4.17
N ALA A 223 -24.50 -22.20 -4.23
CA ALA A 223 -25.13 -21.23 -5.10
C ALA A 223 -24.55 -21.19 -6.54
N LEU A 224 -23.57 -22.04 -6.87
CA LEU A 224 -22.90 -21.98 -8.18
C LEU A 224 -23.85 -22.14 -9.38
N HIS A 225 -24.95 -22.87 -9.21
CA HIS A 225 -25.93 -23.13 -10.28
C HIS A 225 -27.12 -22.17 -10.22
N GLU A 226 -27.16 -21.24 -9.28
CA GLU A 226 -28.26 -20.30 -9.15
C GLU A 226 -28.23 -19.27 -10.30
N PRO A 227 -29.38 -18.89 -10.86
CA PRO A 227 -29.43 -17.80 -11.82
C PRO A 227 -29.14 -16.46 -11.12
N VAL A 228 -28.38 -15.60 -11.78
CA VAL A 228 -28.10 -14.23 -11.31
C VAL A 228 -28.79 -13.20 -12.20
N SER A 229 -29.43 -12.20 -11.60
CA SER A 229 -29.96 -11.04 -12.31
C SER A 229 -29.04 -9.84 -12.08
N LEU A 230 -28.62 -9.19 -13.17
CA LEU A 230 -27.70 -8.06 -13.14
C LEU A 230 -28.37 -6.78 -13.62
N ASP A 231 -28.19 -5.72 -12.85
CA ASP A 231 -28.54 -4.36 -13.24
C ASP A 231 -27.26 -3.59 -13.58
N MET A 232 -27.09 -3.28 -14.87
CA MET A 232 -25.93 -2.53 -15.36
C MET A 232 -25.83 -1.13 -14.76
N HIS A 233 -26.95 -0.46 -14.48
CA HIS A 233 -26.93 0.85 -13.85
C HIS A 233 -26.42 0.77 -12.41
N SER A 234 -26.88 -0.21 -11.64
CA SER A 234 -26.36 -0.49 -10.29
C SER A 234 -24.88 -0.81 -10.30
N ILE A 235 -24.40 -1.66 -11.23
CA ILE A 235 -22.97 -2.02 -11.36
C ILE A 235 -22.13 -0.76 -11.62
N CYS A 236 -22.50 0.05 -12.63
CA CYS A 236 -21.78 1.26 -12.97
C CYS A 236 -21.76 2.29 -11.82
N THR A 237 -22.87 2.44 -11.10
CA THR A 237 -22.98 3.37 -9.97
C THR A 237 -22.11 2.93 -8.80
N LYS A 238 -22.14 1.64 -8.44
CA LYS A 238 -21.27 1.08 -7.38
C LYS A 238 -19.80 1.21 -7.74
N LEU A 239 -19.42 0.95 -8.99
CA LEU A 239 -18.06 1.16 -9.46
C LEU A 239 -17.64 2.63 -9.37
N ALA A 240 -18.51 3.58 -9.73
CA ALA A 240 -18.18 5.01 -9.68
C ALA A 240 -17.82 5.49 -8.27
N ILE A 241 -18.47 4.93 -7.24
CA ILE A 241 -18.35 5.41 -5.85
C ILE A 241 -17.37 4.58 -5.00
N ASN A 242 -17.28 3.27 -5.23
CA ASN A 242 -16.48 2.37 -4.37
C ASN A 242 -15.11 2.02 -4.98
N SER A 243 -14.83 2.44 -6.21
CA SER A 243 -13.54 2.14 -6.84
C SER A 243 -12.39 2.94 -6.24
N PHE A 244 -11.26 2.26 -6.08
CA PHE A 244 -9.99 2.83 -5.67
C PHE A 244 -9.09 3.01 -6.88
N GLY A 245 -8.55 4.22 -7.03
CA GLY A 245 -7.49 4.49 -8.01
C GLY A 245 -6.15 4.08 -7.43
N LEU A 246 -5.46 3.17 -8.09
CA LEU A 246 -4.20 2.61 -7.60
C LEU A 246 -3.03 3.53 -7.90
N SER A 247 -2.19 3.73 -6.89
CA SER A 247 -0.90 4.40 -7.04
C SER A 247 0.18 3.37 -6.68
N PRO A 248 1.06 3.00 -7.62
CA PRO A 248 2.06 1.97 -7.36
C PRO A 248 3.02 2.44 -6.27
N ILE A 249 3.33 1.53 -5.37
CA ILE A 249 4.45 1.65 -4.44
C ILE A 249 5.69 1.27 -5.24
N THR A 250 6.78 2.02 -5.14
CA THR A 250 8.05 1.60 -5.74
C THR A 250 9.17 1.60 -4.71
N ALA A 251 10.31 1.05 -5.14
CA ALA A 251 11.59 1.13 -4.43
C ALA A 251 12.08 2.58 -4.18
N LYS A 252 11.36 3.60 -4.66
CA LYS A 252 11.67 5.04 -4.46
C LYS A 252 10.50 5.82 -3.84
N GLY A 253 9.52 5.14 -3.24
CA GLY A 253 8.28 5.74 -2.72
C GLY A 253 7.11 5.69 -3.72
N PHE A 254 6.13 6.58 -3.60
CA PHE A 254 5.03 6.66 -4.57
C PHE A 254 5.47 7.25 -5.92
N HIS A 255 5.26 6.52 -7.02
CA HIS A 255 5.33 7.12 -8.35
C HIS A 255 4.00 7.78 -8.71
N SER A 256 4.06 9.07 -9.06
CA SER A 256 2.95 9.75 -9.73
C SER A 256 2.70 9.04 -11.07
N PRO A 257 1.51 8.45 -11.29
CA PRO A 257 1.22 7.81 -12.56
C PRO A 257 1.26 8.85 -13.69
N PRO A 258 1.60 8.45 -14.93
CA PRO A 258 1.67 9.38 -16.05
C PRO A 258 0.32 10.07 -16.27
N MET A 259 0.36 11.39 -16.39
CA MET A 259 -0.81 12.24 -16.61
C MET A 259 -1.33 12.07 -18.06
N ARG A 260 -2.64 11.94 -18.23
CA ARG A 260 -3.31 11.91 -19.52
C ARG A 260 -3.32 13.30 -20.14
N LYS A 261 -3.59 13.37 -21.45
CA LYS A 261 -3.65 14.63 -22.23
C LYS A 261 -4.76 15.58 -21.76
N ASP A 262 -5.79 15.06 -21.09
CA ASP A 262 -6.90 15.80 -20.48
C ASP A 262 -6.57 16.32 -19.06
N GLY A 263 -5.39 16.02 -18.53
CA GLY A 263 -4.96 16.42 -17.19
C GLY A 263 -5.35 15.44 -16.08
N GLU A 264 -6.04 14.34 -16.38
CA GLU A 264 -6.36 13.31 -15.39
C GLU A 264 -5.22 12.28 -15.22
N VAL A 265 -5.05 11.74 -14.02
CA VAL A 265 -4.05 10.70 -13.74
C VAL A 265 -4.61 9.35 -14.20
N ASP A 266 -3.95 8.66 -15.12
CA ASP A 266 -4.39 7.34 -15.58
C ASP A 266 -3.99 6.28 -14.54
N LYS A 267 -4.94 5.81 -13.74
CA LYS A 267 -4.72 4.83 -12.68
C LYS A 267 -5.43 3.52 -12.98
N ASP A 268 -4.81 2.42 -12.57
CA ASP A 268 -5.51 1.15 -12.43
C ASP A 268 -6.63 1.31 -11.40
N THR A 269 -7.66 0.47 -11.54
CA THR A 269 -8.86 0.54 -10.70
C THR A 269 -9.07 -0.78 -9.99
N ALA A 270 -9.31 -0.71 -8.67
CA ALA A 270 -9.69 -1.86 -7.87
C ALA A 270 -11.01 -1.65 -7.10
N ILE A 271 -11.68 -2.75 -6.78
CA ILE A 271 -12.79 -2.83 -5.83
C ILE A 271 -12.42 -3.84 -4.75
N TRP A 272 -12.42 -3.35 -3.51
CA TRP A 272 -12.21 -4.12 -2.28
C TRP A 272 -13.44 -3.96 -1.41
N PRO A 273 -14.42 -4.89 -1.50
CA PRO A 273 -15.72 -4.72 -0.86
C PRO A 273 -15.65 -4.42 0.64
N THR A 274 -14.72 -5.04 1.35
CA THR A 274 -14.54 -4.85 2.79
C THR A 274 -13.94 -3.48 3.09
N VAL A 275 -12.86 -3.10 2.40
CA VAL A 275 -12.26 -1.76 2.52
C VAL A 275 -13.26 -0.66 2.13
N SER A 276 -14.11 -0.89 1.14
CA SER A 276 -15.22 0.02 0.74
C SER A 276 -16.28 0.23 1.83
N MET A 277 -16.27 -0.55 2.92
CA MET A 277 -17.16 -0.31 4.06
C MET A 277 -16.62 0.73 5.04
N MET A 278 -15.34 1.09 4.97
CA MET A 278 -14.72 2.08 5.86
C MET A 278 -15.14 3.49 5.46
N ASN A 279 -15.60 4.28 6.43
CA ASN A 279 -16.04 5.64 6.18
C ASN A 279 -14.88 6.63 6.01
N HIS A 280 -15.19 7.79 5.45
CA HIS A 280 -14.22 8.85 5.28
C HIS A 280 -13.92 9.60 6.59
N SER A 281 -12.64 9.86 6.83
CA SER A 281 -12.17 10.98 7.66
C SER A 281 -11.00 11.65 6.94
N CYS A 282 -10.91 13.00 6.98
CA CYS A 282 -9.70 13.68 6.53
C CYS A 282 -8.52 13.50 7.51
N LEU A 283 -8.80 12.99 8.72
CA LEU A 283 -7.84 12.53 9.71
C LEU A 283 -8.14 11.06 10.01
N PRO A 284 -7.81 10.13 9.09
CA PRO A 284 -8.11 8.73 9.30
C PRO A 284 -7.33 8.16 10.49
N ASN A 285 -7.85 7.07 11.05
CA ASN A 285 -7.22 6.26 12.10
C ASN A 285 -6.69 4.92 11.60
N THR A 286 -6.78 4.70 10.29
CA THR A 286 -6.16 3.57 9.61
C THR A 286 -5.39 4.07 8.39
N VAL A 287 -4.38 3.31 8.00
CA VAL A 287 -3.69 3.47 6.72
C VAL A 287 -4.12 2.35 5.79
N HIS A 288 -4.41 2.71 4.55
CA HIS A 288 -4.71 1.77 3.47
C HIS A 288 -3.64 1.91 2.40
N VAL A 289 -2.97 0.80 2.10
CA VAL A 289 -1.91 0.72 1.10
C VAL A 289 -2.27 -0.36 0.08
N ALA A 290 -2.12 -0.04 -1.21
CA ALA A 290 -2.38 -0.98 -2.30
C ALA A 290 -1.08 -1.57 -2.86
N TRP A 291 -0.91 -2.88 -2.70
CA TRP A 291 0.16 -3.69 -3.25
C TRP A 291 -0.35 -4.35 -4.53
N GLY A 292 -0.34 -3.60 -5.64
CA GLY A 292 -0.99 -4.03 -6.88
C GLY A 292 -2.50 -4.20 -6.65
N ASP A 293 -3.02 -5.42 -6.83
CA ASP A 293 -4.43 -5.76 -6.60
C ASP A 293 -4.75 -6.18 -5.16
N VAL A 294 -3.83 -6.02 -4.21
CA VAL A 294 -4.03 -6.36 -2.79
C VAL A 294 -4.08 -5.08 -1.94
N ALA A 295 -5.15 -4.89 -1.18
CA ALA A 295 -5.26 -3.83 -0.19
C ALA A 295 -4.79 -4.33 1.17
N VAL A 296 -3.96 -3.55 1.85
CA VAL A 296 -3.49 -3.79 3.22
C VAL A 296 -3.94 -2.63 4.09
N VAL A 297 -4.59 -2.94 5.21
CA VAL A 297 -5.09 -1.94 6.16
C VAL A 297 -4.49 -2.18 7.54
N ARG A 298 -3.88 -1.14 8.12
CA ARG A 298 -3.29 -1.17 9.47
C ARG A 298 -3.82 -0.05 10.35
N ALA A 299 -3.82 -0.27 11.66
CA ALA A 299 -4.14 0.73 12.66
C ALA A 299 -3.05 1.81 12.72
N LEU A 300 -3.42 3.10 12.74
CA LEU A 300 -2.45 4.20 12.89
C LEU A 300 -2.16 4.56 14.35
N TYR A 301 -3.06 4.18 15.25
CA TYR A 301 -3.03 4.54 16.66
C TYR A 301 -3.47 3.36 17.50
N ASP A 302 -3.14 3.41 18.78
CA ASP A 302 -3.79 2.59 19.79
C ASP A 302 -5.27 2.98 19.84
N MET A 303 -6.16 1.99 19.73
CA MET A 303 -7.59 2.20 19.61
C MET A 303 -8.35 1.15 20.41
N SER A 304 -9.37 1.60 21.14
CA SER A 304 -10.23 0.71 21.91
C SER A 304 -11.29 0.02 21.06
N ALA A 305 -11.75 -1.14 21.52
CA ALA A 305 -12.90 -1.85 20.98
C ALA A 305 -14.10 -0.92 20.74
N GLY A 306 -14.79 -1.11 19.62
CA GLY A 306 -15.93 -0.29 19.20
C GLY A 306 -15.56 1.00 18.47
N THR A 307 -14.27 1.34 18.35
CA THR A 307 -13.82 2.50 17.57
C THR A 307 -14.13 2.31 16.08
N GLU A 308 -14.76 3.32 15.46
CA GLU A 308 -15.04 3.37 14.01
C GLU A 308 -13.73 3.49 13.23
N LEU A 309 -13.50 2.60 12.27
CA LEU A 309 -12.36 2.64 11.38
C LEU A 309 -12.65 3.52 10.17
N THR A 310 -11.71 4.41 9.85
CA THR A 310 -11.86 5.40 8.79
C THR A 310 -10.62 5.48 7.91
N ILE A 311 -10.84 5.73 6.62
CA ILE A 311 -9.82 5.98 5.60
C ILE A 311 -10.04 7.34 4.95
N SER A 312 -9.07 7.82 4.17
CA SER A 312 -9.23 9.07 3.41
C SER A 312 -9.61 8.78 1.95
N TYR A 313 -10.82 9.16 1.54
CA TYR A 313 -11.28 8.99 0.14
C TYR A 313 -10.60 9.96 -0.82
N PHE A 314 -10.10 11.09 -0.29
CA PHE A 314 -9.40 12.12 -1.03
C PHE A 314 -8.27 12.70 -0.18
N SER A 315 -7.27 13.33 -0.82
CA SER A 315 -6.15 13.94 -0.09
C SER A 315 -6.64 14.99 0.92
N ARG A 316 -6.13 14.87 2.15
CA ARG A 316 -6.37 15.82 3.25
C ARG A 316 -5.65 17.15 3.05
N ASP A 317 -4.58 17.16 2.25
CA ASP A 317 -3.72 18.33 2.00
C ASP A 317 -4.35 19.34 1.03
N GLN A 318 -5.52 19.00 0.48
CA GLN A 318 -6.32 19.89 -0.34
C GLN A 318 -7.04 20.93 0.54
N PRO A 319 -7.23 22.17 0.03
CA PRO A 319 -8.02 23.19 0.72
C PRO A 319 -9.40 22.68 1.14
N TYR A 320 -9.94 23.25 2.22
CA TYR A 320 -11.22 22.83 2.78
C TYR A 320 -12.34 22.84 1.74
N GLU A 321 -12.41 23.87 0.90
CA GLU A 321 -13.44 24.04 -0.13
C GLU A 321 -13.39 22.89 -1.15
N THR A 322 -12.17 22.49 -1.56
CA THR A 322 -11.96 21.35 -2.46
C THR A 322 -12.38 20.04 -1.81
N ARG A 323 -12.04 19.83 -0.53
CA ARG A 323 -12.45 18.63 0.22
C ARG A 323 -13.97 18.58 0.42
N ALA A 324 -14.60 19.71 0.73
CA ALA A 324 -16.05 19.81 0.89
C ALA A 324 -16.78 19.54 -0.44
N ALA A 325 -16.25 20.03 -1.56
CA ALA A 325 -16.79 19.73 -2.89
C ALA A 325 -16.65 18.24 -3.24
N LYS A 326 -15.50 17.63 -2.96
CA LYS A 326 -15.30 16.17 -3.15
C LYS A 326 -16.24 15.34 -2.28
N ALA A 327 -16.40 15.67 -1.00
CA ALA A 327 -17.35 14.98 -0.11
C ALA A 327 -18.78 14.97 -0.70
N LYS A 328 -19.22 16.07 -1.31
CA LYS A 328 -20.53 16.14 -1.99
C LYS A 328 -20.62 15.21 -3.20
N GLN A 329 -19.54 14.99 -3.94
CA GLN A 329 -19.51 14.01 -5.04
C GLN A 329 -19.72 12.57 -4.53
N TYR A 330 -19.28 12.30 -3.29
CA TYR A 330 -19.56 11.05 -2.57
C TYR A 330 -20.90 11.07 -1.80
N LEU A 331 -21.75 12.09 -2.03
CA LEU A 331 -23.08 12.22 -1.46
C LEU A 331 -23.10 12.38 0.08
N PHE A 332 -22.07 12.98 0.68
CA PHE A 332 -22.05 13.30 2.11
C PHE A 332 -21.44 14.68 2.42
N THR A 333 -21.58 15.14 3.67
CA THR A 333 -20.85 16.30 4.20
C THR A 333 -19.88 15.82 5.26
N CYS A 334 -18.59 16.15 5.12
CA CYS A 334 -17.57 15.72 6.07
C CYS A 334 -17.64 16.54 7.37
N ASP A 335 -17.81 15.85 8.49
CA ASP A 335 -17.89 16.39 9.84
C ASP A 335 -16.68 16.06 10.71
N CYS A 336 -15.64 15.43 10.14
CA CYS A 336 -14.42 15.09 10.88
C CYS A 336 -13.75 16.33 11.51
N ASN A 337 -12.92 16.10 12.53
CA ASN A 337 -12.28 17.16 13.32
C ASN A 337 -11.52 18.20 12.48
N LEU A 338 -10.90 17.79 11.36
CA LEU A 338 -10.25 18.73 10.43
C LEU A 338 -11.27 19.64 9.76
N CYS A 339 -12.31 19.07 9.12
CA CYS A 339 -13.36 19.85 8.48
C CYS A 339 -14.15 20.72 9.46
N ALA A 340 -14.39 20.24 10.67
CA ALA A 340 -15.06 21.00 11.72
C ALA A 340 -14.25 22.23 12.12
N ALA A 341 -12.95 22.07 12.32
CA ALA A 341 -12.08 23.18 12.65
C ALA A 341 -11.88 24.15 11.47
N ASP A 342 -11.74 23.66 10.24
CA ASP A 342 -11.58 24.54 9.07
C ASP A 342 -12.81 25.42 8.81
N ARG A 343 -14.02 24.96 9.18
CA ARG A 343 -15.23 25.80 9.13
C ARG A 343 -15.20 26.97 10.13
N MET A 344 -14.39 26.87 11.16
CA MET A 344 -14.19 27.93 12.16
C MET A 344 -13.00 28.84 11.82
N ASP A 345 -12.14 28.42 10.87
CA ASP A 345 -10.98 29.15 10.38
C ASP A 345 -11.36 30.10 9.21
N GLU A 346 -10.43 30.97 8.79
CA GLU A 346 -10.56 31.76 7.55
C GLU A 346 -10.17 30.93 6.31
N SER A 347 -10.77 29.75 6.12
CA SER A 347 -10.36 28.76 5.10
C SER A 347 -10.36 29.32 3.66
N ILE A 348 -11.34 30.16 3.31
CA ILE A 348 -11.44 30.78 1.97
C ILE A 348 -10.25 31.72 1.74
N ARG A 349 -9.86 32.51 2.75
CA ARG A 349 -8.70 33.39 2.64
C ARG A 349 -7.42 32.57 2.54
N ARG A 350 -7.31 31.51 3.36
CA ARG A 350 -6.19 30.56 3.33
C ARG A 350 -6.02 29.93 1.95
N GLY A 351 -7.10 29.48 1.31
CA GLY A 351 -7.08 28.96 -0.06
C GLY A 351 -6.47 29.95 -1.07
N LYS A 352 -6.89 31.22 -1.04
CA LYS A 352 -6.33 32.27 -1.92
C LYS A 352 -4.85 32.57 -1.65
N LEU A 353 -4.42 32.49 -0.40
CA LEU A 353 -3.00 32.62 -0.05
C LEU A 353 -2.21 31.42 -0.59
N MET A 354 -2.78 30.22 -0.54
CA MET A 354 -2.14 29.02 -1.06
C MET A 354 -2.00 29.02 -2.59
N GLU A 355 -2.94 29.62 -3.34
CA GLU A 355 -2.77 29.83 -4.77
C GLU A 355 -1.54 30.70 -5.10
N LYS A 356 -1.32 31.77 -4.31
CA LYS A 356 -0.12 32.62 -4.44
C LYS A 356 1.14 31.87 -4.04
N PHE A 357 1.08 31.08 -2.95
CA PHE A 357 2.18 30.23 -2.52
C PHE A 357 2.57 29.21 -3.60
N ASP A 358 1.60 28.59 -4.27
CA ASP A 358 1.89 27.63 -5.33
C ASP A 358 2.64 28.27 -6.51
N MET A 359 2.34 29.53 -6.85
CA MET A 359 3.13 30.30 -7.82
C MET A 359 4.55 30.60 -7.31
N ALA A 360 4.68 31.01 -6.03
CA ALA A 360 5.98 31.27 -5.42
C ALA A 360 6.84 30.00 -5.34
N LYS A 361 6.25 28.84 -5.03
CA LYS A 361 6.90 27.54 -5.04
C LYS A 361 7.40 27.14 -6.43
N GLN A 362 6.64 27.45 -7.48
CA GLN A 362 7.13 27.22 -8.85
C GLN A 362 8.35 28.10 -9.16
N ALA A 363 8.33 29.37 -8.75
CA ALA A 363 9.46 30.29 -8.92
C ALA A 363 10.69 29.86 -8.10
N SER A 364 10.48 29.27 -6.92
CA SER A 364 11.53 28.82 -6.01
C SER A 364 12.42 27.74 -6.64
N ARG A 365 11.86 26.90 -7.51
CA ARG A 365 12.62 25.87 -8.26
C ARG A 365 13.78 26.45 -9.05
N ASN A 366 13.61 27.65 -9.63
CA ASN A 366 14.68 28.32 -10.36
C ASN A 366 15.85 28.73 -9.45
N ILE A 367 15.58 28.97 -8.17
CA ILE A 367 16.60 29.30 -7.17
C ILE A 367 17.34 28.03 -6.73
N LEU A 368 16.60 26.99 -6.33
CA LEU A 368 17.14 25.74 -5.80
C LEU A 368 17.92 24.93 -6.86
N LEU A 369 17.51 25.00 -8.13
CA LEU A 369 18.20 24.32 -9.24
C LEU A 369 19.39 25.13 -9.80
N SER A 370 19.53 26.40 -9.42
CA SER A 370 20.67 27.22 -9.85
C SER A 370 21.93 26.81 -9.08
N PRO A 371 23.11 26.76 -9.74
CA PRO A 371 24.36 26.53 -9.02
C PRO A 371 24.56 27.57 -7.90
N ARG A 372 24.95 27.13 -6.71
CA ARG A 372 25.09 27.98 -5.52
C ARG A 372 26.10 29.12 -5.69
N TRP A 373 27.12 28.91 -6.51
CA TRP A 373 28.13 29.90 -6.88
C TRP A 373 27.65 30.91 -7.95
N ALA A 374 26.44 30.76 -8.49
CA ALA A 374 25.92 31.68 -9.49
C ALA A 374 25.80 33.12 -8.91
N PRO A 375 26.16 34.16 -9.67
CA PRO A 375 26.10 35.53 -9.19
C PRO A 375 24.70 35.93 -8.66
N GLY A 376 24.69 36.54 -7.46
CA GLY A 376 23.46 36.99 -6.79
C GLY A 376 22.51 35.88 -6.32
N TRP A 377 22.93 34.61 -6.36
CA TRP A 377 22.13 33.49 -5.84
C TRP A 377 21.78 33.68 -4.37
N MET A 378 22.77 34.04 -3.54
CA MET A 378 22.56 34.25 -2.10
C MET A 378 21.55 35.36 -1.83
N ASP A 379 21.59 36.45 -2.60
CA ASP A 379 20.61 37.55 -2.47
C ASP A 379 19.21 37.13 -2.91
N ARG A 380 19.08 36.32 -3.97
CA ARG A 380 17.79 35.74 -4.39
C ARG A 380 17.23 34.82 -3.32
N ASN A 381 18.05 33.92 -2.77
CA ASN A 381 17.65 32.99 -1.72
C ASN A 381 17.22 33.75 -0.44
N LYS A 382 18.02 34.72 0.00
CA LYS A 382 17.69 35.55 1.17
C LYS A 382 16.41 36.38 1.00
N ARG A 383 16.16 36.91 -0.20
CA ARG A 383 14.88 37.59 -0.50
C ARG A 383 13.71 36.62 -0.43
N PHE A 384 13.85 35.43 -1.01
CA PHE A 384 12.82 34.40 -0.99
C PHE A 384 12.49 33.95 0.45
N ARG A 385 13.52 33.71 1.29
CA ARG A 385 13.32 33.38 2.72
C ARG A 385 12.49 34.44 3.46
N LYS A 386 12.76 35.73 3.21
CA LYS A 386 11.98 36.84 3.80
C LYS A 386 10.54 36.88 3.32
N GLU A 387 10.34 36.64 2.02
CA GLU A 387 8.99 36.55 1.44
C GLU A 387 8.21 35.39 2.06
N MET A 388 8.84 34.23 2.23
CA MET A 388 8.20 33.07 2.85
C MET A 388 7.88 33.28 4.33
N GLU A 389 8.70 34.01 5.08
CA GLU A 389 8.36 34.38 6.47
C GLU A 389 7.09 35.25 6.53
N MET A 390 6.91 36.16 5.57
CA MET A 390 5.67 36.94 5.46
C MET A 390 4.48 36.03 5.14
N PHE A 391 4.64 35.10 4.19
CA PHE A 391 3.60 34.11 3.88
C PHE A 391 3.24 33.25 5.10
N ARG A 392 4.24 32.75 5.84
CA ARG A 392 4.05 31.99 7.07
C ARG A 392 3.16 32.76 8.04
N MET A 393 3.48 34.03 8.32
CA MET A 393 2.69 34.87 9.22
C MET A 393 1.28 35.18 8.69
N GLU A 394 1.11 35.33 7.38
CA GLU A 394 -0.23 35.55 6.79
C GLU A 394 -1.10 34.30 6.87
N ILE A 395 -0.54 33.12 6.57
CA ILE A 395 -1.23 31.83 6.67
C ILE A 395 -1.56 31.52 8.12
N GLU A 396 -0.63 31.71 9.06
CA GLU A 396 -0.85 31.41 10.47
C GLU A 396 -2.03 32.21 11.05
N ARG A 397 -2.19 33.47 10.65
CA ARG A 397 -3.33 34.32 11.04
C ARG A 397 -4.69 33.85 10.53
N THR A 398 -4.73 32.95 9.55
CA THR A 398 -6.00 32.39 9.05
C THR A 398 -6.54 31.25 9.90
N TYR A 399 -5.71 30.68 10.80
CA TYR A 399 -6.14 29.64 11.73
C TYR A 399 -6.64 30.26 13.04
N ALA A 400 -7.65 29.62 13.65
CA ALA A 400 -8.09 29.97 14.99
C ALA A 400 -6.95 29.81 16.03
N PRO A 401 -6.92 30.61 17.11
CA PRO A 401 -5.95 30.44 18.18
C PRO A 401 -6.00 29.01 18.78
N GLY A 402 -4.82 28.41 18.98
CA GLY A 402 -4.71 27.04 19.52
C GLY A 402 -4.97 25.92 18.51
N ARG A 403 -5.10 26.23 17.22
CA ARG A 403 -5.24 25.22 16.16
C ARG A 403 -4.01 24.30 16.10
N LEU A 404 -4.22 23.03 16.45
CA LEU A 404 -3.16 22.01 16.42
C LEU A 404 -2.73 21.65 14.99
N ILE A 405 -3.69 21.29 14.13
CA ILE A 405 -3.42 20.83 12.76
C ILE A 405 -3.52 22.00 11.78
N ARG A 406 -2.42 22.31 11.11
CA ARG A 406 -2.23 23.46 10.21
C ARG A 406 -1.55 23.02 8.90
N LEU A 407 -2.25 22.22 8.10
CA LEU A 407 -1.67 21.51 6.94
C LEU A 407 -1.06 22.44 5.88
N GLU A 408 -1.75 23.54 5.57
CA GLU A 408 -1.28 24.52 4.60
C GLU A 408 -0.03 25.25 5.11
N LEU A 409 0.05 25.53 6.42
CA LEU A 409 1.27 26.09 7.04
C LEU A 409 2.45 25.13 6.95
N ALA A 410 2.23 23.82 7.20
CA ALA A 410 3.28 22.81 7.08
C ALA A 410 3.95 22.82 5.70
N ARG A 411 3.19 23.05 4.62
CA ARG A 411 3.73 23.14 3.25
C ARG A 411 4.65 24.35 3.07
N VAL A 412 4.32 25.48 3.68
CA VAL A 412 5.15 26.70 3.64
C VAL A 412 6.45 26.48 4.42
N LEU A 413 6.34 25.92 5.64
CA LEU A 413 7.48 25.63 6.51
C LEU A 413 8.48 24.67 5.86
N ARG A 414 8.02 23.61 5.19
CA ARG A 414 8.92 22.69 4.44
C ARG A 414 9.66 23.39 3.31
N LEU A 415 8.97 24.23 2.53
CA LEU A 415 9.64 25.00 1.48
C LEU A 415 10.69 25.95 2.08
N MET A 416 10.39 26.57 3.23
CA MET A 416 11.38 27.39 3.94
C MET A 416 12.58 26.54 4.40
N SER A 417 12.34 25.37 4.98
CA SER A 417 13.36 24.41 5.40
C SER A 417 14.31 24.06 4.25
N GLU A 418 13.78 23.72 3.06
CA GLU A 418 14.59 23.48 1.85
C GLU A 418 15.51 24.66 1.52
N HIS A 419 15.01 25.89 1.58
CA HIS A 419 15.79 27.09 1.31
C HIS A 419 16.83 27.44 2.38
N TYR A 420 16.61 27.04 3.63
CA TYR A 420 17.59 27.16 4.72
C TYR A 420 18.65 26.08 4.64
N ASN A 421 18.29 24.85 4.25
CA ASN A 421 19.24 23.76 4.06
C ASN A 421 20.11 23.97 2.80
N ASP A 422 19.54 24.54 1.74
CA ASP A 422 20.27 24.89 0.53
C ASP A 422 21.07 26.20 0.74
N THR A 423 22.30 26.06 1.26
CA THR A 423 23.26 27.16 1.49
C THR A 423 24.57 26.91 0.74
N THR A 424 25.29 27.99 0.39
CA THR A 424 26.63 27.90 -0.23
C THR A 424 27.68 27.28 0.69
N ASP A 425 27.41 27.25 2.00
CA ASP A 425 28.30 26.73 3.03
C ASP A 425 27.55 25.64 3.80
N HIS A 426 27.77 24.38 3.40
CA HIS A 426 27.21 23.19 4.06
C HIS A 426 27.66 23.03 5.53
N ARG A 427 28.42 23.99 6.07
CA ARG A 427 28.83 24.08 7.47
C ARG A 427 28.19 25.26 8.21
N ASN A 428 27.25 25.99 7.60
CA ASN A 428 26.50 27.03 8.32
C ASN A 428 25.51 26.41 9.29
N VAL A 429 26.01 26.09 10.49
CA VAL A 429 25.28 25.45 11.59
C VAL A 429 23.97 26.18 11.91
N ALA A 430 23.94 27.51 11.84
CA ALA A 430 22.74 28.30 12.15
C ALA A 430 21.62 28.08 11.12
N ASP A 431 21.96 28.01 9.84
CA ASP A 431 20.97 27.78 8.77
C ASP A 431 20.45 26.33 8.81
N ILE A 432 21.33 25.34 9.08
CA ILE A 432 20.91 23.94 9.21
C ILE A 432 20.00 23.74 10.43
N ASN A 433 20.37 24.29 11.59
CA ASN A 433 19.50 24.26 12.77
C ASN A 433 18.15 24.91 12.47
N LYS A 434 18.14 26.01 11.71
CA LYS A 434 16.88 26.66 11.34
C LYS A 434 16.02 25.77 10.41
N ALA A 435 16.65 25.05 9.48
CA ALA A 435 15.95 24.10 8.63
C ALA A 435 15.34 22.94 9.44
N ILE A 436 16.09 22.38 10.40
CA ILE A 436 15.60 21.35 11.32
C ILE A 436 14.37 21.84 12.10
N GLU A 437 14.45 23.03 12.71
CA GLU A 437 13.31 23.63 13.44
C GLU A 437 12.05 23.74 12.58
N LEU A 438 12.21 24.23 11.33
CA LEU A 438 11.09 24.41 10.40
C LEU A 438 10.47 23.07 9.98
N GLU A 439 11.29 22.04 9.79
CA GLU A 439 10.82 20.72 9.41
C GLU A 439 10.07 20.02 10.55
N ILE A 440 10.56 20.16 11.80
CA ILE A 440 9.87 19.69 13.00
C ILE A 440 8.53 20.42 13.17
N GLU A 441 8.51 21.75 13.05
CA GLU A 441 7.27 22.54 13.13
C GLU A 441 6.26 22.12 12.03
N ALA A 442 6.75 21.75 10.84
CA ALA A 442 5.90 21.23 9.77
C ALA A 442 5.31 19.84 10.09
N LEU A 443 6.07 18.96 10.76
CA LEU A 443 5.57 17.67 11.24
C LEU A 443 4.48 17.87 12.30
N GLU A 444 4.69 18.77 13.26
CA GLU A 444 3.69 19.12 14.28
C GLU A 444 2.42 19.70 13.66
N CYS A 445 2.56 20.62 12.69
CA CYS A 445 1.43 21.15 11.93
C CYS A 445 0.65 20.06 11.17
N SER A 446 1.29 18.94 10.85
CA SER A 446 0.65 17.79 10.20
C SER A 446 -0.09 16.86 11.18
N GLY A 447 0.08 17.10 12.49
CA GLY A 447 -0.53 16.37 13.60
C GLY A 447 0.43 15.49 14.40
N ALA A 448 1.74 15.51 14.10
CA ALA A 448 2.73 14.77 14.88
C ALA A 448 2.98 15.43 16.25
N VAL A 449 3.43 14.62 17.22
CA VAL A 449 3.79 15.04 18.56
C VAL A 449 5.22 14.57 18.81
N VAL A 450 6.12 15.51 19.02
CA VAL A 450 7.53 15.25 19.34
C VAL A 450 7.63 14.62 20.73
N SER A 451 8.49 13.62 20.86
CA SER A 451 8.78 12.95 22.12
C SER A 451 9.42 13.91 23.12
N THR A 452 9.04 13.80 24.38
CA THR A 452 9.84 14.33 25.49
C THR A 452 11.16 13.54 25.62
N PRO A 453 12.20 14.10 26.28
CA PRO A 453 13.44 13.35 26.53
C PRO A 453 13.19 12.02 27.25
N GLU A 454 12.25 11.99 28.20
CA GLU A 454 11.88 10.77 28.93
C GLU A 454 11.22 9.74 28.00
N GLN A 455 10.33 10.16 27.10
CA GLN A 455 9.72 9.27 26.10
C GLN A 455 10.76 8.74 25.12
N SER A 456 11.61 9.63 24.60
CA SER A 456 12.68 9.25 23.67
C SER A 456 13.64 8.24 24.30
N ALA A 457 13.95 8.38 25.59
CA ALA A 457 14.79 7.43 26.31
C ALA A 457 14.13 6.05 26.51
N ILE A 458 12.80 6.00 26.55
CA ILE A 458 12.05 4.73 26.72
C ILE A 458 11.99 3.96 25.40
N HIS A 459 11.70 4.63 24.29
CA HIS A 459 11.38 3.95 23.03
C HIS A 459 12.29 4.34 21.86
N GLY A 460 13.36 5.11 22.06
CA GLY A 460 14.38 5.42 21.05
C GLY A 460 13.91 6.26 19.86
N ARG A 461 12.77 6.98 19.98
CA ARG A 461 12.17 7.73 18.84
C ARG A 461 11.97 9.20 19.19
N THR A 462 12.05 10.07 18.19
CA THR A 462 11.82 11.52 18.32
C THR A 462 10.35 11.92 18.18
N ILE A 463 9.49 11.00 17.72
CA ILE A 463 8.05 11.22 17.61
C ILE A 463 7.31 10.20 18.48
N GLU A 464 6.49 10.71 19.40
CA GLU A 464 5.64 9.90 20.28
C GLU A 464 4.40 9.44 19.52
N ARG A 465 3.70 10.39 18.90
CA ARG A 465 2.46 10.14 18.17
C ARG A 465 2.50 10.82 16.82
N LEU A 466 2.21 10.07 15.76
CA LEU A 466 2.11 10.66 14.42
C LEU A 466 0.75 11.29 14.17
N GLY A 467 0.69 12.19 13.20
CA GLY A 467 -0.57 12.52 12.54
C GLY A 467 -0.93 11.43 11.51
N PRO A 468 -2.05 11.60 10.78
CA PRO A 468 -2.39 10.70 9.68
C PRO A 468 -1.25 10.57 8.66
N GLN A 469 -0.80 9.33 8.42
CA GLN A 469 0.47 9.05 7.77
C GLN A 469 0.43 9.11 6.23
N THR A 470 1.51 9.65 5.67
CA THR A 470 1.87 9.63 4.25
C THR A 470 3.38 9.39 4.15
N ASP A 471 3.87 8.92 3.00
CA ASP A 471 5.33 8.80 2.73
C ASP A 471 6.08 10.11 3.03
N GLU A 472 5.41 11.26 2.91
CA GLU A 472 6.00 12.56 3.21
C GLU A 472 6.46 12.69 4.67
N GLN A 473 5.81 12.01 5.63
CA GLN A 473 6.28 12.00 7.02
C GLN A 473 7.57 11.21 7.17
N ILE A 474 7.69 10.04 6.52
CA ILE A 474 8.93 9.26 6.46
C ILE A 474 10.05 10.12 5.86
N MET A 475 9.77 10.75 4.71
CA MET A 475 10.74 11.61 4.03
C MET A 475 11.15 12.82 4.88
N ALA A 476 10.22 13.43 5.61
CA ALA A 476 10.54 14.52 6.54
C ALA A 476 11.48 14.06 7.66
N THR A 477 11.22 12.88 8.26
CA THR A 477 12.11 12.33 9.29
C THR A 477 13.50 11.99 8.76
N LEU A 478 13.60 11.45 7.54
CA LEU A 478 14.88 11.19 6.87
C LEU A 478 15.65 12.49 6.54
N ARG A 479 14.95 13.55 6.08
CA ARG A 479 15.58 14.86 5.87
C ARG A 479 16.16 15.43 7.16
N ILE A 480 15.45 15.32 8.28
CA ILE A 480 15.94 15.80 9.59
C ILE A 480 17.16 14.98 10.03
N MET A 481 17.10 13.65 9.89
CA MET A 481 18.24 12.76 10.12
C MET A 481 19.48 13.21 9.33
N GLY A 482 19.36 13.44 8.02
CA GLY A 482 20.46 13.88 7.17
C GLY A 482 21.02 15.26 7.53
N MET A 483 20.17 16.18 7.99
CA MET A 483 20.62 17.49 8.51
C MET A 483 21.43 17.34 9.80
N HIS A 484 21.02 16.46 10.72
CA HIS A 484 21.81 16.16 11.93
C HIS A 484 23.13 15.45 11.60
N ALA A 485 23.15 14.51 10.65
CA ALA A 485 24.38 13.86 10.19
C ALA A 485 25.38 14.89 9.61
N SER A 486 24.87 15.84 8.81
CA SER A 486 25.68 16.94 8.28
C SER A 486 26.29 17.81 9.40
N LEU A 487 25.54 18.07 10.47
CA LEU A 487 26.06 18.78 11.64
C LEU A 487 27.12 17.98 12.40
N ALA A 488 26.94 16.67 12.55
CA ALA A 488 27.92 15.79 13.20
C ALA A 488 29.28 15.81 12.47
N MET A 489 29.26 15.76 11.13
CA MET A 489 30.48 15.84 10.30
C MET A 489 31.15 17.23 10.31
N SER A 490 30.43 18.28 10.71
CA SER A 490 30.96 19.64 10.79
C SER A 490 31.77 19.93 12.06
N VAL A 491 31.71 19.03 13.06
CA VAL A 491 32.51 19.10 14.28
C VAL A 491 33.89 18.48 13.98
N PRO A 492 35.02 19.19 14.23
CA PRO A 492 36.34 18.57 14.12
C PRO A 492 36.44 17.40 15.11
N SER A 493 36.75 16.20 14.63
CA SER A 493 37.21 15.12 15.50
C SER A 493 38.40 15.62 16.32
N PRO A 494 38.49 15.35 17.63
CA PRO A 494 39.67 15.69 18.43
C PRO A 494 40.84 14.81 17.97
N VAL A 495 41.46 15.17 16.85
CA VAL A 495 42.75 14.60 16.47
C VAL A 495 43.77 15.16 17.44
N SER A 496 44.24 14.30 18.34
CA SER A 496 45.34 14.51 19.25
C SER A 496 46.50 15.25 18.57
N GLU A 497 46.90 16.39 19.12
CA GLU A 497 48.07 17.19 18.70
C GLU A 497 49.42 16.49 18.93
N THR A 498 49.43 15.20 19.27
CA THR A 498 50.63 14.40 19.45
C THR A 498 50.52 13.12 18.63
N GLY A 499 51.18 13.10 17.48
CA GLY A 499 51.39 11.88 16.74
C GLY A 499 52.21 10.90 17.57
N GLN A 500 51.53 9.93 18.18
CA GLN A 500 52.08 8.63 18.54
C GLN A 500 50.92 7.69 18.94
N GLU A 501 50.82 6.60 18.18
CA GLU A 501 50.27 5.28 18.53
C GLU A 501 49.18 5.21 19.61
N PHE A 502 47.98 4.75 19.23
CA PHE A 502 47.37 3.55 19.82
C PHE A 502 46.23 3.05 18.91
N LEU A 503 46.41 1.83 18.40
CA LEU A 503 45.31 0.95 17.99
C LEU A 503 44.57 0.54 19.27
N GLN A 504 43.62 1.36 19.69
CA GLN A 504 42.52 0.93 20.53
C GLN A 504 41.24 1.35 19.82
N VAL A 505 40.42 0.36 19.49
CA VAL A 505 39.01 0.55 19.13
C VAL A 505 38.31 0.97 20.41
N ASP A 506 38.53 2.21 20.82
CA ASP A 506 37.72 2.84 21.86
C ASP A 506 36.42 3.28 21.20
N GLU A 507 35.30 2.81 21.75
CA GLU A 507 33.96 3.33 21.48
C GLU A 507 33.94 4.83 21.80
N THR A 508 34.36 5.67 20.85
CA THR A 508 34.17 7.11 20.96
C THR A 508 32.68 7.36 21.11
N PRO A 509 32.21 7.99 22.21
CA PRO A 509 30.79 8.26 22.38
C PRO A 509 30.29 9.08 21.19
N MET A 510 29.18 8.64 20.61
CA MET A 510 28.50 9.40 19.56
C MET A 510 28.30 10.84 20.01
N ASN A 511 28.57 11.79 19.11
CA ASN A 511 28.26 13.17 19.44
C ASN A 511 26.73 13.38 19.44
N GLU A 512 26.25 14.41 20.14
CA GLU A 512 24.81 14.66 20.31
C GLU A 512 24.02 14.73 18.98
N ASN A 513 24.65 15.22 17.89
CA ASN A 513 23.99 15.26 16.58
C ASN A 513 23.95 13.89 15.91
N GLU A 514 24.94 13.04 16.14
CA GLU A 514 24.95 11.67 15.67
C GLU A 514 23.85 10.87 16.37
N GLU A 515 23.74 10.94 17.69
CA GLU A 515 22.66 10.30 18.46
C GLU A 515 21.27 10.76 17.98
N ARG A 516 21.10 12.07 17.78
CA ARG A 516 19.84 12.62 17.22
C ARG A 516 19.56 12.09 15.81
N SER A 517 20.58 11.96 14.96
CA SER A 517 20.43 11.41 13.61
C SER A 517 19.86 9.99 13.70
N HIS A 518 20.41 9.15 14.56
CA HIS A 518 19.92 7.78 14.79
C HIS A 518 18.47 7.75 15.29
N HIS A 519 18.10 8.55 16.29
CA HIS A 519 16.71 8.58 16.76
C HIS A 519 15.70 9.03 15.67
N TRP A 520 16.10 9.93 14.76
CA TRP A 520 15.26 10.31 13.61
C TRP A 520 15.17 9.20 12.56
N TYR A 521 16.24 8.44 12.36
CA TYR A 521 16.23 7.23 11.54
C TYR A 521 15.30 6.16 12.12
N ASP A 522 15.39 5.87 13.41
CA ASP A 522 14.52 4.91 14.11
C ASP A 522 13.06 5.33 14.03
N THR A 523 12.80 6.64 14.09
CA THR A 523 11.46 7.19 13.89
C THR A 523 10.97 6.94 12.46
N ALA A 524 11.81 7.14 11.44
CA ALA A 524 11.47 6.84 10.05
C ALA A 524 11.16 5.34 9.86
N CYS A 525 11.96 4.47 10.48
CA CYS A 525 11.78 3.03 10.48
C CYS A 525 10.45 2.62 11.11
N TRP A 526 10.13 3.19 12.26
CA TRP A 526 8.86 2.94 12.94
C TRP A 526 7.66 3.41 12.11
N ILE A 527 7.71 4.60 11.50
CA ILE A 527 6.65 5.07 10.59
C ILE A 527 6.45 4.08 9.45
N HIS A 528 7.55 3.61 8.84
CA HIS A 528 7.50 2.66 7.74
C HIS A 528 6.82 1.35 8.15
N GLU A 529 7.22 0.78 9.29
CA GLU A 529 6.66 -0.47 9.81
C GLU A 529 5.16 -0.34 10.10
N LEU A 530 4.72 0.78 10.67
CA LEU A 530 3.30 1.07 10.87
C LEU A 530 2.49 1.08 9.57
N MET A 531 3.05 1.63 8.49
CA MET A 531 2.36 1.80 7.21
C MET A 531 2.35 0.54 6.35
N TYR A 532 3.51 -0.10 6.24
CA TYR A 532 3.78 -1.12 5.23
C TYR A 532 4.03 -2.50 5.85
N GLY A 533 4.56 -2.54 7.08
CA GLY A 533 5.11 -3.75 7.68
C GLY A 533 6.42 -4.18 7.00
N GLY A 534 6.79 -5.46 7.14
CA GLY A 534 7.87 -6.10 6.38
C GLY A 534 9.28 -5.88 6.92
N GLY A 535 9.44 -5.15 8.02
CA GLY A 535 10.73 -5.02 8.71
C GLY A 535 11.77 -4.20 7.95
N SER A 536 13.03 -4.37 8.35
CA SER A 536 14.19 -3.62 7.86
C SER A 536 14.43 -3.80 6.37
N ARG A 537 14.34 -5.04 5.87
CA ARG A 537 14.58 -5.38 4.46
C ARG A 537 13.65 -4.61 3.53
N LEU A 538 12.34 -4.62 3.78
CA LEU A 538 11.39 -3.89 2.93
C LEU A 538 11.67 -2.39 2.90
N ARG A 539 12.03 -1.83 4.05
CA ARG A 539 12.40 -0.42 4.18
C ARG A 539 13.65 -0.11 3.37
N GLU A 540 14.69 -0.93 3.43
CA GLU A 540 15.93 -0.75 2.67
C GLU A 540 15.70 -0.78 1.17
N VAL A 541 14.86 -1.69 0.67
CA VAL A 541 14.51 -1.68 -0.75
C VAL A 541 13.77 -0.39 -1.14
N ARG A 542 12.99 0.21 -0.22
CA ARG A 542 12.22 1.43 -0.50
C ARG A 542 12.97 2.75 -0.29
N TYR A 543 13.95 2.79 0.59
CA TYR A 543 14.62 4.03 1.01
C TYR A 543 16.14 3.91 1.17
N GLY A 544 16.74 2.73 1.03
CA GLY A 544 18.18 2.49 1.26
C GLY A 544 19.07 3.47 0.50
N SER A 545 18.88 3.59 -0.82
CA SER A 545 19.62 4.54 -1.66
C SER A 545 19.39 6.04 -1.34
N GLU A 546 18.33 6.38 -0.61
CA GLU A 546 18.09 7.74 -0.12
C GLU A 546 18.82 7.97 1.21
N VAL A 547 18.79 6.97 2.09
CA VAL A 547 19.48 6.96 3.38
C VAL A 547 21.00 7.02 3.16
N GLU A 548 21.56 6.17 2.30
CA GLU A 548 23.00 6.15 1.96
C GLU A 548 23.48 7.50 1.43
N ARG A 549 22.70 8.10 0.53
CA ARG A 549 23.01 9.42 -0.07
C ARG A 549 22.94 10.55 0.94
N GLN A 550 22.01 10.49 1.90
CA GLN A 550 21.80 11.55 2.90
C GLN A 550 22.72 11.42 4.12
N LEU A 551 23.15 10.20 4.44
CA LEU A 551 24.15 9.96 5.49
C LEU A 551 25.59 10.16 4.99
N GLY A 552 25.81 10.29 3.68
CA GLY A 552 27.15 10.55 3.13
C GLY A 552 28.09 9.34 3.17
N PHE A 553 27.53 8.14 3.38
CA PHE A 553 28.24 6.86 3.39
C PHE A 553 27.77 6.03 2.20
N ASP A 554 28.41 6.21 1.04
CA ASP A 554 28.35 5.21 -0.03
C ASP A 554 29.07 3.95 0.50
N GLY A 555 28.36 2.82 0.62
CA GLY A 555 28.96 1.49 0.79
C GLY A 555 29.38 1.06 2.21
N MET A 556 28.65 1.43 3.28
CA MET A 556 28.98 0.99 4.65
C MET A 556 27.91 0.13 5.36
N MET A 557 26.71 -0.03 4.78
CA MET A 557 25.66 -0.92 5.31
C MET A 557 25.83 -2.40 4.90
N GLU A 558 26.98 -2.80 4.36
CA GLU A 558 27.33 -4.22 4.19
C GLU A 558 27.72 -4.89 5.53
N ARG A 559 27.78 -4.17 6.66
CA ARG A 559 28.30 -4.72 7.94
C ARG A 559 27.27 -4.98 9.05
N SER A 560 25.98 -4.96 8.73
CA SER A 560 24.93 -5.31 9.71
C SER A 560 24.09 -6.51 9.30
N ALA A 561 24.44 -7.19 8.20
CA ALA A 561 23.84 -8.45 7.78
C ALA A 561 24.59 -9.69 8.32
N GLU A 562 25.83 -9.54 8.81
CA GLU A 562 26.68 -10.66 9.27
C GLU A 562 26.61 -10.93 10.79
N HIS A 563 25.72 -10.26 11.54
CA HIS A 563 25.62 -10.49 13.00
C HIS A 563 24.43 -11.35 13.44
N ASP A 564 23.58 -11.77 12.51
CA ASP A 564 22.47 -12.69 12.77
C ASP A 564 22.74 -14.12 12.22
N GLU A 565 23.91 -14.40 11.65
CA GLU A 565 24.28 -15.73 11.10
C GLU A 565 25.35 -16.49 11.93
N ASP A 566 25.96 -15.89 12.95
CA ASP A 566 27.05 -16.50 13.73
C ASP A 566 26.61 -17.39 14.92
N GLU A 567 25.31 -17.70 15.06
CA GLU A 567 24.82 -18.69 16.02
C GLU A 567 24.23 -19.93 15.33
N GLU A 568 24.92 -20.56 14.38
CA GLU A 568 24.67 -21.97 14.06
C GLU A 568 25.87 -22.64 13.34
N GLY A 569 26.79 -23.22 14.12
CA GLY A 569 27.47 -24.48 13.79
C GLY A 569 28.71 -24.45 12.90
N GLU A 570 29.89 -24.30 13.52
CA GLU A 570 31.15 -24.84 13.00
C GLU A 570 31.05 -26.36 12.81
N GLU A 571 31.31 -26.88 11.60
CA GLU A 571 31.96 -28.19 11.38
C GLU A 571 32.45 -28.32 9.93
N ASP A 572 33.76 -28.13 9.77
CA ASP A 572 34.73 -28.74 8.84
C ASP A 572 34.48 -28.79 7.32
N GLU A 573 35.13 -27.87 6.59
CA GLU A 573 35.48 -27.98 5.17
C GLU A 573 36.78 -28.79 4.98
N GLU A 574 36.72 -29.91 4.25
CA GLU A 574 37.85 -30.47 3.52
C GLU A 574 37.59 -30.32 2.01
N ASP A 575 38.50 -29.58 1.36
CA ASP A 575 38.59 -29.34 -0.07
C ASP A 575 38.65 -30.64 -0.89
N GLU A 576 37.89 -30.73 -1.99
CA GLU A 576 38.32 -31.46 -3.18
C GLU A 576 37.74 -30.83 -4.47
N ASP A 577 38.65 -30.25 -5.26
CA ASP A 577 38.47 -29.80 -6.64
C ASP A 577 37.85 -30.89 -7.53
N THR A 578 36.83 -30.56 -8.34
CA THR A 578 36.70 -31.12 -9.71
C THR A 578 35.72 -30.32 -10.58
N GLU A 579 36.31 -29.70 -11.61
CA GLU A 579 35.87 -29.59 -13.01
C GLU A 579 34.36 -29.53 -13.36
N SER A 580 33.97 -28.33 -13.82
CA SER A 580 33.04 -28.00 -14.90
C SER A 580 32.33 -29.14 -15.65
N GLU A 581 30.99 -29.10 -15.65
CA GLU A 581 30.14 -29.52 -16.77
C GLU A 581 28.74 -28.88 -16.65
N ASP A 582 28.44 -27.99 -17.61
CA ASP A 582 27.13 -27.58 -18.16
C ASP A 582 25.86 -27.68 -17.29
N ASP A 583 25.40 -26.54 -16.75
CA ASP A 583 24.01 -26.35 -16.28
C ASP A 583 23.20 -25.54 -17.31
N GLU A 584 22.19 -26.20 -17.86
CA GLU A 584 21.19 -25.66 -18.76
C GLU A 584 20.26 -24.68 -18.03
N ASP A 585 19.97 -23.55 -18.68
CA ASP A 585 19.01 -22.51 -18.28
C ASP A 585 17.59 -23.11 -18.04
N ASP A 586 17.23 -23.36 -16.78
CA ASP A 586 15.84 -23.59 -16.37
C ASP A 586 15.06 -22.26 -16.30
N SER A 587 14.60 -21.85 -17.49
CA SER A 587 13.60 -20.79 -17.65
C SER A 587 12.19 -21.30 -17.31
N ASP A 588 11.90 -21.38 -16.01
CA ASP A 588 10.55 -21.71 -15.51
C ASP A 588 9.59 -20.53 -15.80
N SER A 589 8.90 -20.62 -16.93
CA SER A 589 7.78 -19.75 -17.27
C SER A 589 6.57 -20.08 -16.38
N GLU A 590 6.35 -19.26 -15.33
CA GLU A 590 5.25 -19.41 -14.37
C GLU A 590 3.82 -19.24 -14.97
N ASP A 591 3.69 -19.05 -16.29
CA ASP A 591 2.41 -18.93 -17.00
C ASP A 591 1.98 -20.21 -17.76
N ASP A 592 2.76 -21.30 -17.74
CA ASP A 592 2.46 -22.51 -18.52
C ASP A 592 1.55 -23.55 -17.81
N TRP A 593 0.48 -23.07 -17.17
CA TRP A 593 -0.51 -23.93 -16.46
C TRP A 593 -1.66 -24.45 -17.33
N ASP A 594 -1.68 -24.11 -18.62
CA ASP A 594 -2.84 -24.24 -19.51
C ASP A 594 -2.77 -25.40 -20.52
N ALA A 595 -1.66 -26.14 -20.59
CA ALA A 595 -1.56 -27.31 -21.46
C ALA A 595 -2.10 -28.59 -20.77
N TRP A 596 -3.26 -29.06 -21.20
CA TRP A 596 -3.53 -30.50 -21.17
C TRP A 596 -2.56 -31.15 -22.16
N ASP A 597 -1.43 -31.65 -21.69
CA ASP A 597 -0.44 -32.24 -22.58
C ASP A 597 -0.99 -33.48 -23.30
N ASP A 598 -0.59 -33.61 -24.56
CA ASP A 598 -1.14 -34.42 -25.65
C ASP A 598 -0.85 -35.93 -25.48
N GLY A 599 -1.18 -36.48 -24.32
CA GLY A 599 -0.85 -37.84 -23.90
C GLY A 599 -1.88 -38.92 -24.24
N VAL A 600 -2.80 -38.73 -25.19
CA VAL A 600 -3.55 -39.84 -25.83
C VAL A 600 -3.93 -39.42 -27.26
N ARG A 601 -3.02 -39.65 -28.21
CA ARG A 601 -3.40 -39.76 -29.63
C ARG A 601 -3.92 -41.16 -29.93
#